data_AF-A0A1J5DR71-F1
#
_entry.id   AF-A0A1J5DR71-F1
#
_cell.length_a   1.000
_cell.length_b   1.000
_cell.length_c   1.000
_cell.angle_alpha   90.00
_cell.angle_beta   90.00
_cell.angle_gamma   90.00
#
_symmetry.space_group_name_H-M   'P 1'
#
loop_
_entity.id
_entity.type
_entity.pdbx_description
1 polymer ?
#
loop_
_entity_poly.entity_id
_entity_poly.type
_entity_poly.pdbx_seq_one_letter_code
_entity_poly.pdbx_strand_id
1 'polypeptide(L)' 'MKKMPTREEQTEDRIEVGQGSNGGYASLSEVSLLRLVNDGNLEAREELLRRMIRRIQREGGGIDGIVTKT' A
#
# COMPACT_ATOMS: atom_id res chain seq x y z
N MET A 1 41.57 -5.37 16.18
CA MET A 1 40.14 -4.97 16.16
C MET A 1 39.43 -5.86 15.14
N LYS A 2 38.58 -6.81 15.59
CA LYS A 2 37.81 -7.67 14.69
C LYS A 2 36.53 -6.92 14.30
N LYS A 3 36.33 -6.64 13.01
CA LYS A 3 35.10 -6.03 12.49
C LYS A 3 33.97 -7.04 12.67
N MET A 4 32.91 -6.67 13.38
CA MET A 4 31.66 -7.44 13.40
C MET A 4 30.84 -7.07 12.16
N PRO A 5 30.30 -8.04 11.41
CA PRO A 5 29.32 -7.75 10.38
C PRO A 5 28.00 -7.31 11.04
N THR A 6 27.47 -6.16 10.62
CA THR A 6 26.17 -5.64 11.06
C THR A 6 25.04 -6.51 10.51
N ARG A 7 24.07 -6.77 11.39
CA ARG A 7 22.94 -7.70 11.28
C ARG A 7 21.85 -7.25 10.29
N GLU A 8 22.24 -6.70 9.16
CA GLU A 8 21.34 -6.29 8.09
C GLU A 8 21.82 -6.96 6.79
N GLU A 9 21.98 -8.29 6.87
CA GLU A 9 21.99 -9.15 5.68
C GLU A 9 20.62 -9.01 5.00
N GLN A 10 20.59 -8.10 4.02
CA GLN A 10 20.22 -8.45 2.65
C GLN A 10 19.05 -9.43 2.54
N THR A 11 17.88 -9.03 3.03
CA THR A 11 16.64 -9.56 2.47
C THR A 11 16.16 -8.55 1.43
N GLU A 12 16.96 -8.40 0.36
CA GLU A 12 16.45 -7.91 -0.92
C GLU A 12 15.50 -9.00 -1.45
N ASP A 13 14.32 -9.10 -0.84
CA ASP A 13 13.17 -9.68 -1.50
C ASP A 13 12.92 -8.78 -2.70
N ARG A 14 13.56 -9.12 -3.82
CA ARG A 14 13.18 -8.64 -5.15
C ARG A 14 11.76 -9.12 -5.39
N ILE A 15 10.80 -8.36 -4.87
CA ILE A 15 9.40 -8.51 -5.22
C ILE A 15 9.34 -8.11 -6.69
N GLU A 16 9.40 -9.12 -7.55
CA GLU A 16 9.20 -9.00 -8.98
C GLU A 16 7.71 -8.69 -9.21
N VAL A 17 7.32 -7.43 -8.97
CA VAL A 17 5.99 -6.94 -9.36
C VAL A 17 5.99 -6.82 -10.87
N GLY A 18 5.55 -7.90 -11.53
CA GLY A 18 5.38 -7.96 -12.97
C GLY A 18 4.59 -6.74 -13.47
N GLN A 19 5.21 -5.99 -14.37
CA GLN A 19 4.60 -4.91 -15.14
C GLN A 19 3.54 -5.52 -16.08
N GLY A 20 2.39 -5.87 -15.52
CA GLY A 20 1.41 -6.63 -16.26
C GLY A 20 0.09 -6.66 -15.52
N SER A 21 -0.83 -5.81 -15.97
CA SER A 21 -2.28 -5.95 -15.78
C SER A 21 -2.79 -5.94 -14.33
N ASN A 22 -3.20 -4.76 -13.82
CA ASN A 22 -4.33 -4.48 -12.91
C ASN A 22 -4.64 -5.39 -11.68
N GLY A 23 -3.86 -6.43 -11.39
CA GLY A 23 -4.15 -7.46 -10.40
C GLY A 23 -3.02 -7.70 -9.40
N GLY A 24 -1.78 -7.27 -9.70
CA GLY A 24 -0.63 -7.42 -8.80
C GLY A 24 -0.85 -6.65 -7.49
N TYR A 25 -0.84 -5.32 -7.55
CA TYR A 25 -0.92 -4.46 -6.36
C TYR A 25 -2.25 -4.57 -5.60
N ALA A 26 -3.36 -4.86 -6.30
CA ALA A 26 -4.68 -5.02 -5.68
C ALA A 26 -4.75 -6.21 -4.71
N SER A 27 -3.92 -7.24 -4.91
CA SER A 27 -3.83 -8.40 -4.03
C SER A 27 -2.80 -8.26 -2.90
N LEU A 28 -1.91 -7.26 -2.98
CA LEU A 28 -0.87 -7.05 -1.99
C LEU A 28 -1.44 -6.58 -0.64
N SER A 29 -0.77 -7.00 0.43
CA SER A 29 -1.01 -6.48 1.77
C SER A 29 -0.66 -4.99 1.86
N GLU A 30 -1.26 -4.26 2.81
CA GLU A 30 -0.94 -2.84 3.05
C GLU A 30 0.54 -2.64 3.42
N VAL A 31 1.13 -3.57 4.18
CA VAL A 31 2.56 -3.53 4.54
C VAL A 31 3.45 -3.69 3.31
N SER A 32 3.11 -4.63 2.40
CA SER A 32 3.85 -4.82 1.15
C SER A 32 3.75 -3.60 0.24
N LEU A 33 2.57 -2.97 0.15
CA LEU A 33 2.39 -1.74 -0.60
C LEU A 33 3.22 -0.60 -0.01
N LEU A 34 3.25 -0.43 1.31
CA LEU A 34 4.03 0.61 1.97
C LEU A 34 5.54 0.47 1.72
N ARG A 35 6.07 -0.77 1.70
CA ARG A 35 7.47 -1.01 1.32
C ARG A 35 7.75 -0.54 -0.10
N LEU A 36 6.93 -0.95 -1.06
CA LEU A 36 7.07 -0.53 -2.46
C LEU A 36 6.94 1.00 -2.63
N VAL A 37 6.05 1.65 -1.88
CA VAL A 37 5.93 3.11 -1.86
C VAL A 37 7.20 3.78 -1.35
N ASN A 38 7.80 3.25 -0.27
CA ASN A 38 9.06 3.76 0.26
C ASN A 38 10.22 3.58 -0.73
N ASP A 39 10.16 2.52 -1.55
CA ASP A 39 11.10 2.27 -2.65
C ASP A 39 10.82 3.15 -3.88
N GLY A 40 9.81 4.02 -3.83
CA GLY A 40 9.48 4.98 -4.89
C GLY A 40 8.50 4.46 -5.95
N ASN A 41 7.85 3.31 -5.73
CA ASN A 41 6.88 2.74 -6.67
C ASN A 41 5.56 3.53 -6.67
N LEU A 42 5.30 4.23 -7.78
CA LEU A 42 4.13 5.10 -7.94
C LEU A 42 2.81 4.32 -8.06
N GLU A 43 2.82 3.11 -8.65
CA GLU A 43 1.61 2.28 -8.80
C GLU A 43 1.16 1.73 -7.45
N ALA A 44 2.10 1.31 -6.59
CA ALA A 44 1.81 0.91 -5.22
C ALA A 44 1.20 2.08 -4.41
N ARG A 45 1.69 3.30 -4.65
CA ARG A 45 1.16 4.52 -4.02
C ARG A 45 -0.27 4.80 -4.47
N GLU A 46 -0.54 4.69 -5.77
CA GLU A 46 -1.88 4.87 -6.32
C GLU A 46 -2.87 3.86 -5.72
N GLU A 47 -2.51 2.58 -5.63
CA GLU A 47 -3.37 1.56 -5.05
C GLU A 47 -3.63 1.80 -3.55
N LEU A 48 -2.61 2.25 -2.80
CA LEU A 48 -2.79 2.63 -1.40
C LEU A 48 -3.81 3.77 -1.25
N LEU A 49 -3.69 4.83 -2.06
CA LEU A 49 -4.62 5.96 -2.06
C LEU A 49 -6.04 5.52 -2.44
N ARG A 50 -6.18 4.67 -3.46
CA ARG A 50 -7.48 4.12 -3.88
C ARG A 50 -8.15 3.33 -2.76
N ARG A 51 -7.39 2.58 -1.95
CA ARG A 51 -7.93 1.87 -0.77
C ARG A 51 -8.36 2.82 0.33
N MET A 52 -7.59 3.89 0.59
CA MET A 52 -7.96 4.90 1.59
C MET A 52 -9.24 5.63 1.20
N ILE A 53 -9.38 6.06 -0.06
CA ILE A 53 -10.61 6.70 -0.56
C ILE A 53 -11.81 5.76 -0.40
N ARG A 54 -11.67 4.48 -0.76
CA ARG A 54 -12.74 3.48 -0.57
C ARG A 54 -13.12 3.28 0.90
N ARG A 55 -12.15 3.29 1.83
CA ARG A 55 -12.41 3.26 3.28
C ARG A 55 -13.20 4.49 3.71
N ILE A 56 -12.74 5.69 3.33
CA ILE A 56 -13.43 6.95 3.64
C ILE A 56 -14.84 6.98 3.05
N GLN A 57 -15.07 6.47 1.84
CA GLN A 57 -16.41 6.41 1.25
C GLN A 57 -17.32 5.39 1.95
N ARG A 58 -16.79 4.24 2.39
CA ARG A 58 -17.56 3.23 3.12
C ARG A 58 -17.87 3.67 4.55
N GLU A 59 -16.91 4.29 5.24
CA GLU A 59 -17.05 4.77 6.61
C GLU A 59 -17.77 6.14 6.67
N GLY A 60 -17.62 6.95 5.62
CA GLY A 60 -18.28 8.26 5.43
C GLY A 60 -19.73 8.18 4.97
N GLY A 61 -20.28 6.98 4.76
CA GLY A 61 -21.71 6.74 4.54
C GLY A 61 -22.63 7.10 5.72
N GLY A 62 -22.10 7.75 6.77
CA GLY A 62 -22.86 8.28 7.90
C GLY A 62 -23.23 9.77 7.78
N ILE A 63 -22.62 10.55 6.88
CA ILE A 63 -22.86 12.01 6.86
C ILE A 63 -24.03 12.38 5.94
N ASP A 64 -24.20 11.71 4.80
CA ASP A 64 -25.34 11.95 3.88
C ASP A 64 -26.68 11.37 4.38
N GLY A 65 -26.65 10.43 5.34
CA GLY A 65 -27.86 9.89 5.96
C GLY A 65 -28.54 10.84 6.95
N ILE A 66 -27.87 11.92 7.37
CA ILE A 66 -28.38 12.89 8.35
C ILE A 66 -29.12 14.05 7.66
N VAL A 67 -28.84 14.33 6.38
CA VAL A 67 -29.34 15.54 5.70
C VAL A 67 -30.63 15.31 4.90
N THR A 68 -31.11 14.07 4.74
CA THR A 68 -32.31 13.76 3.93
C THR A 68 -33.58 13.43 4.74
N LYS A 69 -33.76 14.09 5.90
CA LYS A 69 -35.07 14.16 6.58
C LYS A 69 -35.41 15.60 6.94
N THR A 70 -35.87 16.37 5.96
CA THR A 70 -36.73 17.56 6.16
C THR A 70 -37.78 17.59 5.08
#